data_AF-A0A6L2PWD2-F1
#
_entry.id   AF-A0A6L2PWD2-F1
#
_cell.length_a   1.000
_cell.length_b   1.000
_cell.length_c   1.000
_cell.angle_alpha   90.00
_cell.angle_beta   90.00
_cell.angle_gamma   90.00
#
_symmetry.space_group_name_H-M   'P 1'
#
loop_
_entity.id
_entity.type
_entity.pdbx_description
1 polymer ?
#
loop_
_entity_poly.entity_id
_entity_poly.type
_entity_poly.pdbx_seq_one_letter_code
_entity_poly.pdbx_strand_id
1 'polypeptide(L)' 'IIYWDSKAVYMEHRFITPKDDFVRAIAICQQRVITCNAGDIMKELLGPEEGIQKPEIPREVAKWIECNEISSANLRNGC' A
#
# COMPACT_ATOMS: atom_id res chain seq x y z
N ILE A 1 -5.08 -1.99 5.58
CA ILE A 1 -3.89 -2.38 4.78
C ILE A 1 -4.40 -3.19 3.62
N ILE A 2 -4.06 -2.81 2.40
CA ILE A 2 -4.65 -3.40 1.18
C ILE A 2 -3.67 -4.29 0.42
N TYR A 3 -2.36 -4.14 0.68
CA TYR A 3 -1.30 -4.98 0.12
C TYR A 3 -0.01 -4.74 0.91
N TRP A 4 0.93 -5.69 0.87
CA TRP A 4 2.31 -5.47 1.30
C TRP A 4 3.25 -6.36 0.49
N ASP A 5 4.45 -5.87 0.22
CA ASP A 5 5.56 -6.67 -0.33
C ASP A 5 6.64 -6.86 0.75
N SER A 6 7.88 -7.20 0.38
CA SER A 6 8.97 -7.35 1.35
C SER A 6 9.55 -6.01 1.83
N LYS A 7 9.33 -4.92 1.08
CA LYS A 7 9.95 -3.60 1.24
C LYS A 7 8.96 -2.50 1.64
N ALA A 8 7.65 -2.73 1.48
CA ALA A 8 6.65 -1.72 1.77
C ALA A 8 5.28 -2.32 2.14
N VAL A 9 4.54 -1.55 2.94
CA VAL A 9 3.12 -1.75 3.25
C VAL A 9 2.30 -0.69 2.52
N TYR A 10 1.19 -1.10 1.93
CA TYR A 10 0.28 -0.24 1.16
C TYR A 10 -1.08 -0.15 1.86
N MET A 11 -1.56 1.08 2.02
CA MET A 11 -2.80 1.39 2.69
C MET A 11 -3.66 2.31 1.84
N GLU A 12 -4.96 2.15 1.96
CA GLU A 12 -5.95 3.05 1.39
C GLU A 12 -6.70 3.73 2.51
N HIS A 13 -6.73 5.06 2.47
CA HIS A 13 -7.56 5.87 3.34
C HIS A 13 -8.73 6.42 2.51
N ARG A 14 -9.95 6.14 2.96
CA ARG A 14 -11.17 6.70 2.40
C ARG A 14 -11.68 7.82 3.29
N PHE A 15 -11.89 8.98 2.71
CA PHE A 15 -12.46 10.13 3.40
C PHE A 15 -13.96 10.17 3.10
N ILE A 16 -14.76 9.66 4.03
CA ILE A 16 -16.20 9.46 3.86
C ILE A 16 -16.96 10.56 4.60
N THR A 17 -17.96 11.15 3.95
CA THR A 17 -18.87 12.10 4.60
C THR A 17 -19.96 11.32 5.36
N PRO A 18 -20.07 11.42 6.70
CA PRO A 18 -21.00 10.59 7.46
C PRO A 18 -22.48 10.81 7.13
N LYS A 19 -22.84 11.99 6.62
CA LYS A 19 -24.22 12.38 6.33
C LYS A 19 -24.82 11.61 5.14
N ASP A 20 -24.01 11.29 4.14
CA ASP A 20 -24.46 10.69 2.87
C ASP A 20 -23.64 9.46 2.44
N ASP A 21 -22.74 8.99 3.30
CA ASP A 21 -21.82 7.86 3.08
C ASP A 21 -20.96 8.00 1.80
N PHE A 22 -20.81 9.23 1.31
CA PHE A 22 -20.10 9.46 0.06
C PHE A 22 -18.59 9.58 0.29
N VAL A 23 -17.80 8.85 -0.51
CA VAL A 23 -16.33 8.91 -0.52
C VAL A 23 -15.86 10.13 -1.29
N ARG A 24 -15.30 11.13 -0.59
CA ARG A 24 -14.84 12.40 -1.17
C ARG A 24 -13.42 12.34 -1.71
N ALA A 25 -12.59 11.54 -1.07
CA ALA A 25 -11.22 11.33 -1.50
C ALA A 25 -10.77 9.92 -1.11
N ILE A 26 -9.86 9.39 -1.91
CA ILE A 26 -9.13 8.17 -1.63
C ILE A 26 -7.65 8.53 -1.68
N ALA A 27 -6.91 8.19 -0.63
CA ALA A 27 -5.46 8.34 -0.59
C ALA A 27 -4.81 6.96 -0.48
N ILE A 28 -4.01 6.60 -1.48
CA ILE A 28 -3.12 5.44 -1.43
C ILE A 28 -1.81 5.89 -0.81
N CYS A 29 -1.39 5.21 0.26
CA CYS A 29 -0.17 5.49 0.99
C CYS A 29 0.77 4.28 0.92
N GLN A 30 2.01 4.52 0.49
CA GLN A 30 3.10 3.55 0.56
C GLN A 30 4.01 3.88 1.74
N GLN A 31 4.10 2.98 2.71
CA GLN A 31 5.07 3.06 3.79
C GLN A 31 6.22 2.11 3.49
N ARG A 32 7.40 2.67 3.23
CA ARG A 32 8.61 1.85 3.06
C ARG A 32 9.13 1.44 4.43
N VAL A 33 9.43 0.16 4.56
CA VAL A 33 10.13 -0.37 5.72
C VAL A 33 11.63 -0.38 5.41
N ILE A 34 12.43 0.03 6.39
CA ILE A 34 13.89 0.10 6.27
C ILE A 34 14.45 -0.81 7.34
N THR A 35 15.51 -1.56 7.02
CA THR A 35 16.18 -2.54 7.91
C THR A 35 15.38 -3.77 8.33
N CYS A 36 14.11 -3.90 7.91
CA CYS A 36 13.25 -5.03 8.22
C CYS A 36 12.37 -5.42 7.02
N ASN A 37 11.76 -6.62 7.09
CA ASN A 37 10.82 -7.12 6.08
C ASN A 37 9.38 -6.78 6.49
N ALA A 38 8.60 -6.23 5.57
CA ALA A 38 7.22 -5.88 5.84
C ALA A 38 6.35 -7.12 6.15
N GLY A 39 6.67 -8.29 5.60
CA GLY A 39 6.00 -9.55 5.95
C GLY A 39 6.14 -9.93 7.43
N ASP A 40 7.31 -9.68 8.02
CA ASP A 40 7.55 -9.97 9.45
C ASP A 40 6.78 -8.99 10.33
N ILE A 41 6.79 -7.70 9.97
CA ILE A 41 5.98 -6.67 10.64
C ILE A 41 4.49 -7.02 10.56
N MET A 42 4.01 -7.42 9.39
CA MET A 42 2.61 -7.76 9.20
C MET A 42 2.22 -9.00 10.02
N LYS A 43 3.10 -9.99 10.14
CA LYS A 43 2.88 -11.17 10.98
C LYS A 43 2.78 -10.81 12.46
N GLU A 44 3.61 -9.87 12.93
CA GLU A 44 3.56 -9.39 14.32
C GLU A 44 2.30 -8.56 14.59
N LEU A 45 1.94 -7.64 13.68
CA LEU A 45 0.79 -6.75 13.84
C LEU A 45 -0.56 -7.46 13.74
N LEU A 46 -0.66 -8.48 12.87
CA LEU A 46 -1.91 -9.17 12.59
C LEU A 46 -2.14 -10.39 13.51
N GLY A 47 -1.13 -10.77 14.30
CA GLY A 47 -1.19 -11.90 15.22
C GLY A 47 -1.08 -13.27 14.54
N PRO A 48 -0.96 -14.35 15.34
CA PRO A 48 -0.77 -15.72 14.85
C PRO A 48 -2.05 -16.37 14.28
N GLU A 49 -3.13 -15.62 14.05
CA GLU A 49 -4.35 -16.20 13.49
C GLU A 49 -4.04 -16.74 12.09
N GLU A 50 -4.23 -18.06 11.93
CA GLU A 50 -3.95 -18.83 10.70
C GLU A 50 -4.74 -18.39 9.46
N GLY A 51 -5.50 -17.29 9.55
CA GLY A 51 -6.40 -16.81 8.51
C GLY A 51 -5.93 -15.59 7.72
N ILE A 52 -4.96 -14.80 8.20
CA ILE A 52 -4.61 -13.55 7.51
C ILE A 52 -3.55 -13.81 6.45
N GLN A 53 -4.03 -14.29 5.30
CA GLN A 53 -3.22 -14.44 4.10
C GLN A 53 -2.87 -13.07 3.53
N LYS A 54 -1.65 -12.96 2.99
CA LYS A 54 -1.23 -11.77 2.26
C LYS A 54 -2.25 -11.48 1.14
N PRO A 55 -2.86 -10.28 1.09
CA PRO A 55 -3.80 -9.92 0.05
C PRO A 55 -3.16 -10.02 -1.33
N GLU A 56 -3.97 -10.45 -2.30
CA GLU A 56 -3.64 -10.24 -3.71
C GLU A 56 -3.53 -8.74 -4.00
N ILE A 57 -2.59 -8.35 -4.84
CA ILE A 57 -2.38 -6.93 -5.17
C ILE A 57 -3.60 -6.37 -5.93
N PRO A 58 -4.28 -5.32 -5.42
CA PRO A 58 -5.35 -4.68 -6.16
C PRO A 58 -4.82 -4.05 -7.46
N ARG A 59 -5.59 -4.16 -8.56
CA ARG A 59 -5.18 -3.66 -9.88
C ARG A 59 -4.79 -2.18 -9.87
N GLU A 60 -5.53 -1.35 -9.13
CA GLU A 60 -5.24 0.08 -8.99
C GLU A 60 -3.88 0.31 -8.31
N VAL A 61 -3.58 -0.43 -7.24
CA VAL A 61 -2.29 -0.36 -6.55
C VAL A 61 -1.17 -0.80 -7.47
N ALA A 62 -1.34 -1.89 -8.21
CA ALA A 62 -0.33 -2.37 -9.16
C ALA A 62 0.01 -1.29 -10.20
N LYS A 63 -1.01 -0.62 -10.75
CA LYS A 63 -0.83 0.47 -11.71
C LYS A 63 -0.22 1.72 -11.07
N TRP A 64 -0.60 2.04 -9.84
CA TRP A 64 -0.01 3.15 -9.10
C TRP A 64 1.48 2.93 -8.81
N ILE A 65 1.88 1.71 -8.41
CA ILE A 65 3.29 1.34 -8.22
C ILE A 65 4.06 1.50 -9.53
N GLU A 66 3.53 0.96 -10.63
CA GLU A 66 4.14 1.07 -11.97
C GLU A 66 4.36 2.55 -12.36
N CYS A 67 3.33 3.40 -12.20
CA CYS A 67 3.45 4.84 -12.46
C CYS A 67 4.51 5.52 -11.59
N ASN A 68 4.61 5.15 -10.31
CA ASN A 68 5.62 5.69 -9.41
C ASN A 68 7.04 5.26 -9.80
N GLU A 69 7.22 4.02 -10.23
CA GLU A 69 8.51 3.50 -10.71
C GLU A 69 8.97 4.22 -11.98
N ILE A 70 8.07 4.39 -12.95
CA ILE A 70 8.32 5.16 -14.18
C ILE A 70 8.70 6.60 -13.82
N SER A 71 7.89 7.25 -12.97
CA SER A 71 8.15 8.63 -12.54
C SER A 71 9.51 8.75 -11.82
N SER A 72 9.83 7.80 -10.94
CA SER A 72 11.12 7.79 -10.25
C SER A 72 12.29 7.53 -11.20
N ALA A 73 12.12 6.68 -12.21
CA ALA A 73 13.16 6.43 -13.21
C ALA A 73 13.41 7.70 -14.04
N ASN A 74 12.36 8.37 -14.50
CA ASN A 74 12.46 9.63 -15.22
C ASN A 74 13.18 10.71 -14.38
N LEU A 75 12.85 10.83 -13.10
CA LEU A 75 13.49 11.78 -12.19
C LEU A 75 14.97 11.45 -11.93
N ARG A 76 15.36 10.18 -11.94
CA ARG A 76 16.76 9.75 -11.74
C ARG A 76 17.59 9.85 -13.01
N ASN A 77 16.98 9.62 -14.15
CA ASN A 77 17.65 9.67 -15.45
C ASN A 77 17.68 11.08 -16.03
N GLY A 78 16.92 12.02 -15.45
CA GLY A 78 16.95 13.44 -15.82
C GLY A 78 16.34 13.73 -17.19
N CYS A 79 16.09 15.01 -17.44
CA CYS A 79 15.87 15.54 -18.79
C CYS A 79 17.01 15.18 -19.74
#